data_AF-A0A1H9NA17-F1
#
_entry.id   AF-A0A1H9NA17-F1
#
_cell.length_a   1.000
_cell.length_b   1.000
_cell.length_c   1.000
_cell.angle_alpha   90.00
_cell.angle_beta   90.00
_cell.angle_gamma   90.00
#
_symmetry.space_group_name_H-M   'P 1'
#
loop_
_entity.id
_entity.type
_entity.pdbx_description
1 polymer ?
#
loop_
_entity_poly.entity_id
_entity_poly.type
_entity_poly.pdbx_seq_one_letter_code
_entity_poly.pdbx_strand_id
1 'polypeptide(L)' 'MSWGLVLAVVMALFYKSMTTHADHRVWQDVYRPSTQAGDVYLKLTVIDDVLIVSFKEL' A
#
# COMPACT_ATOMS: atom_id res chain seq x y z
N MET A 1 -11.28 -1.45 -21.12
CA MET A 1 -10.20 -1.46 -20.10
C MET A 1 -10.06 -2.88 -19.58
N SER A 2 -8.87 -3.48 -19.65
CA SER A 2 -8.66 -4.86 -19.18
C SER A 2 -8.39 -4.87 -17.67
N TRP A 3 -9.37 -5.31 -16.89
CA TRP A 3 -9.24 -5.43 -15.43
C TRP A 3 -8.10 -6.35 -15.01
N GLY A 4 -7.81 -7.39 -15.80
CA GLY A 4 -6.72 -8.33 -15.51
C GLY A 4 -5.34 -7.68 -15.52
N LEU A 5 -5.11 -6.70 -16.40
CA LEU A 5 -3.85 -5.96 -16.44
C LEU A 5 -3.67 -5.08 -15.20
N VAL A 6 -4.74 -4.40 -14.79
CA VAL A 6 -4.72 -3.52 -13.61
C VAL A 6 -4.41 -4.34 -12.36
N LEU A 7 -5.08 -5.47 -12.17
CA LEU A 7 -4.82 -6.36 -11.04
C LEU A 7 -3.38 -6.89 -11.03
N ALA A 8 -2.85 -7.32 -12.18
CA ALA A 8 -1.47 -7.79 -12.27
C ALA A 8 -0.45 -6.72 -11.87
N VAL A 9 -0.68 -5.47 -12.29
CA VAL A 9 0.19 -4.34 -11.92
C VAL A 9 0.08 -4.04 -10.42
N VAL A 10 -1.13 -3.97 -9.86
CA VAL A 10 -1.32 -3.71 -8.42
C VAL A 10 -0.64 -4.79 -7.58
N MET A 11 -0.77 -6.06 -7.97
CA MET A 11 -0.13 -7.17 -7.28
C MET A 11 1.40 -7.12 -7.37
N ALA A 12 1.96 -6.69 -8.51
CA ALA A 12 3.40 -6.54 -8.67
C ALA A 12 3.99 -5.43 -7.78
N LEU A 13 3.19 -4.42 -7.43
CA LEU A 13 3.60 -3.31 -6.57
C LEU A 13 3.47 -3.65 -5.07
N PHE A 14 2.76 -4.71 -4.71
CA PHE A 14 2.54 -5.08 -3.31
C PHE A 14 3.84 -5.53 -2.65
N TYR A 15 4.17 -4.94 -1.51
CA TYR A 15 5.37 -5.27 -0.75
C TYR A 15 5.06 -6.16 0.45
N LYS A 16 4.15 -5.70 1.33
CA LYS A 16 3.66 -6.48 2.48
C LYS A 16 2.41 -5.85 3.08
N SER A 17 1.65 -6.62 3.84
CA SER A 17 0.66 -6.11 4.79
C SER A 17 1.22 -6.20 6.21
N MET A 18 0.92 -5.23 7.05
CA MET A 18 1.34 -5.22 8.45
C MET A 18 0.31 -4.57 9.36
N THR A 19 0.40 -4.86 10.64
CA THR A 19 -0.36 -4.18 11.70
C THR A 19 0.63 -3.47 12.64
N THR A 20 0.12 -2.77 13.65
CA THR A 20 0.96 -2.14 14.68
C THR A 20 0.69 -2.75 16.04
N HIS A 21 1.60 -2.55 16.99
CA HIS A 21 1.33 -2.93 18.38
C HIS A 21 0.21 -2.11 19.01
N ALA A 22 0.05 -0.84 18.61
CA ALA A 22 -0.99 0.04 19.13
C ALA A 22 -2.39 -0.44 18.75
N ASP A 23 -2.54 -0.92 17.52
CA ASP A 23 -3.74 -1.60 17.07
C ASP A 23 -3.39 -2.69 16.05
N HIS A 24 -3.64 -3.94 16.46
CA HIS A 24 -3.37 -5.14 15.66
C HIS A 24 -4.55 -5.54 14.78
N ARG A 25 -5.69 -4.85 14.87
CA ARG A 25 -6.89 -5.11 14.06
C ARG A 25 -6.89 -4.29 12.78
N VAL A 26 -6.13 -3.19 12.76
CA VAL A 26 -5.99 -2.31 11.59
C VAL A 26 -4.81 -2.77 10.74
N TRP A 27 -5.12 -3.23 9.53
CA TRP A 27 -4.12 -3.63 8.53
C TRP A 27 -3.69 -2.45 7.67
N GLN A 28 -2.40 -2.41 7.38
CA GLN A 28 -1.77 -1.41 6.54
C GLN A 28 -1.06 -2.14 5.40
N ASP A 29 -1.51 -1.91 4.18
CA ASP A 29 -0.88 -2.47 2.98
C ASP A 29 0.22 -1.52 2.52
N VAL A 30 1.42 -2.06 2.34
CA VAL A 30 2.58 -1.34 1.86
C VAL A 30 2.83 -1.75 0.41
N TYR A 31 2.90 -0.75 -0.46
CA TYR A 31 3.27 -0.88 -1.87
C TYR A 31 4.60 -0.19 -2.11
N ARG A 32 5.38 -0.71 -3.07
CA ARG A 32 6.69 -0.16 -3.43
C ARG A 32 6.81 0.14 -4.92
N PRO A 33 6.12 1.16 -5.45
CA PRO A 33 6.35 1.61 -6.81
C PRO A 33 7.72 2.26 -6.98
N SER A 34 8.36 1.96 -8.11
CA SER A 34 9.48 2.72 -8.62
C SER A 34 8.96 3.88 -9.47
N THR A 35 9.35 5.09 -9.12
CA THR A 35 8.98 6.32 -9.83
C THR A 35 10.22 7.00 -10.40
N GLN A 36 10.04 8.04 -11.23
CA GLN A 36 11.16 8.87 -11.70
C GLN A 36 11.94 9.54 -10.55
N ALA A 37 11.30 9.75 -9.40
CA ALA A 37 11.92 10.33 -8.20
C ALA A 37 12.58 9.28 -7.28
N GLY A 38 12.51 7.99 -7.64
CA GLY A 38 13.03 6.88 -6.85
C GLY A 38 11.94 5.92 -6.36
N ASP A 39 12.37 4.96 -5.54
CA ASP A 39 11.48 4.00 -4.89
C ASP A 39 10.74 4.66 -3.73
N VAL A 40 9.43 4.42 -3.68
CA VAL A 40 8.56 5.01 -2.67
C VAL A 40 7.85 3.89 -1.92
N TYR A 41 7.76 4.00 -0.59
CA TYR A 41 6.93 3.11 0.21
C TYR A 41 5.59 3.79 0.52
N LEU A 42 4.56 3.40 -0.24
CA LEU A 42 3.20 3.87 -0.04
C LEU A 42 2.49 2.95 0.94
N LYS A 43 1.87 3.52 1.96
CA LYS A 43 1.15 2.78 2.99
C LYS A 43 -0.32 3.19 2.97
N LEU A 44 -1.17 2.22 2.68
CA LEU A 44 -2.62 2.35 2.57
C LEU A 44 -3.28 1.73 3.80
N THR A 45 -4.25 2.43 4.35
CA THR A 45 -5.02 1.95 5.52
C THR A 45 -6.46 2.37 5.35
N VAL A 46 -7.40 1.45 5.53
CA VAL A 46 -8.82 1.77 5.53
C VAL A 46 -9.31 1.75 6.97
N ILE A 47 -9.81 2.89 7.45
CA ILE A 47 -10.39 3.03 8.79
C ILE A 47 -11.71 3.77 8.62
N ASP A 48 -12.79 3.23 9.19
CA ASP A 48 -14.13 3.81 9.12
C ASP A 48 -14.55 4.21 7.68
N ASP A 49 -14.32 3.30 6.74
CA ASP A 49 -14.54 3.47 5.29
C ASP A 49 -13.75 4.61 4.61
N VAL A 50 -12.79 5.22 5.32
CA VAL A 50 -11.89 6.24 4.78
C VAL A 50 -10.54 5.62 4.43
N LEU A 51 -10.09 5.86 3.19
CA LEU A 51 -8.75 5.50 2.74
C LEU A 51 -7.73 6.54 3.20
N ILE A 52 -6.85 6.15 4.10
CA ILE A 52 -5.70 6.92 4.54
C ILE A 52 -4.50 6.52 3.70
N VAL A 53 -3.82 7.52 3.14
CA VAL A 53 -2.61 7.37 2.33
C VAL A 53 -1.45 8.03 3.06
N SER A 54 -0.37 7.29 3.29
CA SER A 54 0.83 7.80 3.96
C SER A 54 2.11 7.25 3.34
N PHE A 55 3.23 7.93 3.57
CA PHE A 55 4.55 7.46 3.16
C PHE A 55 5.27 6.87 4.36
N LYS A 56 5.98 5.75 4.15
CA LYS A 56 6.92 5.23 5.14
C LYS A 56 8.28 5.90 4.92
N GLU A 57 8.85 6.51 5.96
CA GLU A 57 10.25 6.93 5.94
C GLU A 57 11.18 5.71 5.84
N LEU A 58 12.32 5.91 5.16
CA LEU A 58 13.31 4.88 4.88
C LEU A 58 13.83 4.24 6.17
#